data_AF-A0A2H6N490-F1
#
_entry.id   AF-A0A2H6N490-F1
#
_cell.length_a   1.000
_cell.length_b   1.000
_cell.length_c   1.000
_cell.angle_alpha   90.00
_cell.angle_beta   90.00
_cell.angle_gamma   90.00
#
_symmetry.space_group_name_H-M   'P 1'
#
loop_
_entity.id
_entity.type
_entity.pdbx_description
1 polymer ?
#
loop_
_entity_poly.entity_id
_entity_poly.type
_entity_poly.pdbx_seq_one_letter_code
_entity_poly.pdbx_strand_id
1 'polypeptide(L)'
;QSTWGYITAFSNPGLHFESCRGDFKMKALLFALFLVAFLFKDPVKSMDCHRCGVSGCHLRITCSADEKFCYKWYNKIIGIETRGCAKTCTEENSWTARVYCCTTNLCNT
;
A
#
# COMPACT_ATOMS: atom_id res chain seq x y z
N GLN A 1 11.32 -38.59 23.99
CA GLN A 1 11.46 -38.44 22.53
C GLN A 1 11.92 -37.01 22.24
N SER A 2 13.16 -36.87 21.75
CA SER A 2 13.72 -35.89 20.79
C SER A 2 13.27 -34.40 20.85
N THR A 3 14.09 -33.41 21.30
CA THR A 3 15.16 -32.61 20.60
C THR A 3 14.66 -31.82 19.37
N TRP A 4 14.86 -30.53 19.07
CA TRP A 4 15.97 -29.52 19.14
C TRP A 4 15.33 -28.10 18.95
N GLY A 5 15.96 -26.94 19.18
CA GLY A 5 17.37 -26.62 19.31
C GLY A 5 17.63 -25.20 19.80
N TYR A 6 18.81 -25.06 20.40
CA TYR A 6 19.42 -23.83 20.90
C TYR A 6 20.13 -23.06 19.79
N ILE A 7 20.18 -21.74 19.89
CA ILE A 7 21.36 -20.95 19.51
C ILE A 7 21.76 -20.12 20.72
N THR A 8 22.67 -20.66 21.51
CA THR A 8 23.52 -19.94 22.46
C THR A 8 24.63 -19.23 21.69
N ALA A 9 24.69 -17.90 21.76
CA ALA A 9 25.84 -17.13 21.35
C ALA A 9 26.57 -16.60 22.59
N PHE A 10 27.74 -17.20 22.80
CA PHE A 10 28.87 -16.88 23.67
C PHE A 10 28.88 -15.50 24.35
N SER A 11 28.88 -15.53 25.68
CA SER A 11 29.29 -14.44 26.55
C SER A 11 30.82 -14.36 26.57
N ASN A 12 31.39 -13.32 25.96
CA ASN A 12 32.80 -12.94 26.13
C ASN A 12 32.93 -12.11 27.42
N PRO A 13 33.85 -12.41 28.35
CA PRO A 13 34.02 -11.64 29.58
C PRO A 13 35.00 -10.50 29.31
N GLY A 14 34.51 -9.35 28.87
CA GLY A 14 35.43 -8.27 28.48
C GLY A 14 34.83 -6.93 28.13
N LEU A 15 33.61 -6.63 28.55
CA LEU A 15 33.06 -5.28 28.42
C LEU A 15 32.62 -4.80 29.79
N HIS A 16 33.55 -4.11 30.44
CA HIS A 16 33.31 -3.14 31.50
C HIS A 16 32.14 -2.26 31.05
N PHE A 17 30.94 -2.54 31.57
CA PHE A 17 29.75 -1.73 31.35
C PHE A 17 29.88 -0.51 32.26
N GLU A 18 30.78 0.39 31.87
CA GLU A 18 30.82 1.72 32.44
C GLU A 18 29.52 2.40 32.06
N SER A 19 28.74 2.69 33.09
CA SER A 19 27.43 3.31 32.99
C SER A 19 27.57 4.74 32.46
N CYS A 20 27.59 4.92 31.14
CA CYS A 20 27.31 6.20 30.50
C CYS A 20 25.79 6.49 30.60
N ARG A 21 25.35 6.81 31.81
CA ARG A 21 23.96 7.09 32.23
C ARG A 21 23.32 8.30 31.51
N GLY A 22 24.09 9.08 30.75
CA GLY A 22 23.62 10.27 30.02
C GLY A 22 23.18 10.03 28.56
N ASP A 23 23.70 8.99 27.88
CA ASP A 23 23.59 8.86 26.41
C ASP A 23 22.55 7.81 25.94
N PHE A 24 22.17 6.88 26.82
CA PHE A 24 21.20 5.82 26.49
C PHE A 24 19.76 6.33 26.31
N LYS A 25 19.41 7.46 26.95
CA LYS A 25 18.07 8.05 26.90
C LYS A 25 17.70 8.54 25.50
N MET A 26 18.62 9.20 24.79
CA MET A 26 18.35 9.76 23.47
C MET A 26 18.09 8.66 22.44
N LYS A 27 18.87 7.57 22.48
CA LYS A 27 18.72 6.44 21.54
C LYS A 27 17.42 5.67 21.78
N ALA A 28 17.06 5.42 23.03
CA ALA A 28 15.79 4.75 23.36
C ALA A 28 14.57 5.58 22.92
N LEU A 29 14.62 6.90 23.08
CA LEU A 29 13.58 7.82 22.59
C LEU A 29 13.48 7.80 21.07
N LEU A 30 14.61 7.80 20.36
CA LEU A 30 14.65 7.72 18.90
C LEU A 30 14.06 6.39 18.38
N PHE A 31 14.38 5.27 19.02
CA PHE A 31 13.80 3.97 18.66
C PHE A 31 12.29 3.92 18.93
N ALA A 32 11.83 4.45 20.06
CA ALA A 32 10.40 4.51 20.37
C ALA A 32 9.64 5.39 19.36
N LEU A 33 10.19 6.56 19.01
CA LEU A 33 9.62 7.45 17.98
C LEU A 33 9.58 6.78 16.60
N PHE A 34 10.60 6.00 16.25
CA PHE A 34 10.64 5.25 15.00
C PHE A 34 9.56 4.18 14.94
N LEU A 35 9.40 3.37 16.00
CA LEU A 35 8.36 2.34 16.06
C LEU A 35 6.95 2.93 15.98
N VAL A 36 6.71 4.05 16.67
CA VAL A 36 5.49 4.84 16.58
C VAL A 36 5.26 5.25 15.12
N ALA A 37 6.21 5.91 14.47
CA ALA A 37 6.06 6.34 13.07
C ALA A 37 5.77 5.21 12.07
N PHE A 38 6.30 4.00 12.30
CA PHE A 38 6.01 2.83 11.46
C PHE A 38 4.61 2.25 11.70
N LEU A 39 4.10 2.29 12.93
CA LEU A 39 2.76 1.83 13.27
C LEU A 39 1.66 2.81 12.82
N PHE A 40 1.99 4.10 12.70
CA PHE A 40 1.08 5.15 12.20
C PHE A 40 1.12 5.33 10.67
N LYS A 41 1.87 4.51 9.92
CA LYS A 41 1.61 4.39 8.49
C LYS A 41 0.27 3.71 8.32
N ASP A 42 -0.75 4.50 8.00
CA ASP A 42 -2.09 4.01 7.69
C ASP A 42 -1.99 2.72 6.86
N PRO A 43 -2.65 1.62 7.28
CA PRO A 43 -2.76 0.46 6.41
C PRO A 43 -3.47 0.98 5.16
N VAL A 44 -2.73 1.05 4.05
CA VAL A 44 -3.31 1.43 2.76
C VAL A 44 -4.42 0.42 2.51
N LYS A 45 -5.65 0.85 2.78
CA LYS A 45 -6.83 0.01 2.66
C LYS A 45 -6.92 -0.29 1.17
N SER A 46 -6.72 -1.56 0.80
CA SER A 46 -6.80 -1.95 -0.60
C SER A 46 -8.20 -1.62 -1.11
N MET A 47 -8.27 -0.85 -2.18
CA MET A 47 -9.51 -0.44 -2.81
C MET A 47 -9.83 -1.44 -3.91
N ASP A 48 -11.11 -1.79 -4.04
CA ASP A 48 -11.61 -2.58 -5.16
C ASP A 48 -12.25 -1.65 -6.19
N CYS A 49 -12.01 -1.93 -7.47
CA CYS A 49 -12.64 -1.26 -8.60
C CYS A 49 -13.32 -2.28 -9.51
N HIS A 50 -14.16 -1.80 -10.43
CA HIS A 50 -14.64 -2.59 -11.55
C HIS A 50 -13.62 -2.62 -12.69
N ARG A 51 -13.60 -3.74 -13.42
CA ARG A 51 -12.87 -3.92 -14.69
C ARG A 51 -13.78 -4.53 -15.75
N CYS A 52 -13.45 -4.27 -17.00
CA CYS A 52 -14.10 -4.88 -18.15
C CYS A 52 -13.42 -6.20 -18.53
N GLY A 53 -14.23 -7.22 -18.81
CA GLY A 53 -13.81 -8.48 -19.40
C GLY A 53 -14.72 -8.85 -20.57
N VAL A 54 -14.58 -10.06 -21.10
CA VAL A 54 -15.32 -10.52 -22.29
C VAL A 54 -16.85 -10.47 -22.10
N SER A 55 -17.32 -10.73 -20.88
CA SER A 55 -18.74 -10.77 -20.54
C SER A 55 -19.31 -9.44 -20.01
N GLY A 56 -18.53 -8.35 -20.01
CA GLY A 56 -18.97 -7.02 -19.55
C GLY A 56 -18.08 -6.37 -18.48
N CYS A 57 -18.56 -5.26 -17.91
CA CYS A 57 -17.79 -4.34 -17.05
C CYS A 57 -18.09 -4.42 -15.55
N HIS A 58 -18.57 -5.58 -15.08
CA HIS A 58 -18.97 -5.79 -13.69
C HIS A 58 -17.94 -6.56 -12.86
N LEU A 59 -16.85 -7.03 -13.49
CA LEU A 59 -15.82 -7.80 -12.79
C LEU A 59 -15.13 -6.92 -11.75
N ARG A 60 -14.85 -7.47 -10.58
CA ARG A 60 -14.11 -6.78 -9.52
C ARG A 60 -12.61 -7.04 -9.64
N ILE A 61 -11.81 -6.05 -9.29
CA ILE A 61 -10.36 -6.14 -9.17
C ILE A 61 -9.91 -5.37 -7.94
N THR A 62 -9.01 -5.98 -7.16
CA THR A 62 -8.33 -5.33 -6.05
C THR A 62 -7.13 -4.55 -6.56
N CYS A 63 -7.08 -3.26 -6.26
CA CYS A 63 -6.00 -2.37 -6.66
C CYS A 63 -4.74 -2.59 -5.83
N SER A 64 -3.59 -2.29 -6.42
CA SER A 64 -2.32 -2.23 -5.69
C SER A 64 -2.32 -1.08 -4.67
N ALA A 65 -1.45 -1.15 -3.66
CA ALA A 65 -1.34 -0.13 -2.63
C ALA A 65 -0.93 1.26 -3.16
N ASP A 66 -0.29 1.32 -4.33
CA ASP A 66 0.05 2.59 -4.99
C ASP A 66 -1.07 3.14 -5.89
N GLU A 67 -2.08 2.34 -6.19
CA GLU A 67 -3.21 2.70 -7.03
C GLU A 67 -4.37 3.24 -6.19
N LYS A 68 -4.51 4.56 -6.19
CA LYS A 68 -5.46 5.28 -5.33
C LYS A 68 -6.77 5.65 -6.03
N PHE A 69 -6.87 5.41 -7.33
CA PHE A 69 -8.00 5.82 -8.16
C PHE A 69 -8.60 4.63 -8.89
N CYS A 70 -9.93 4.58 -8.97
CA CYS A 70 -10.63 3.84 -10.00
C CYS A 70 -10.84 4.76 -11.20
N TYR A 71 -10.61 4.26 -12.41
CA TYR A 71 -10.93 4.98 -13.63
C TYR A 71 -12.02 4.27 -14.44
N LYS A 72 -12.73 5.08 -15.23
CA LYS A 72 -13.66 4.65 -16.28
C LYS A 72 -13.34 5.47 -17.53
N TRP A 73 -12.77 4.79 -18.52
CA TRP A 73 -12.42 5.35 -19.83
C TRP A 73 -13.42 4.86 -20.86
N TYR A 74 -13.99 5.78 -21.63
CA TYR A 74 -14.93 5.50 -22.70
C TYR A 74 -14.42 6.10 -24.01
N ASN A 75 -14.15 5.25 -24.99
CA ASN A 75 -13.80 5.67 -26.33
C ASN A 75 -15.06 5.96 -27.15
N LYS A 76 -15.26 7.22 -27.52
CA LYS A 76 -16.43 7.68 -28.28
C LYS A 76 -16.39 7.28 -29.75
N ILE A 77 -15.21 6.95 -30.29
CA ILE A 77 -15.04 6.58 -31.71
C ILE A 77 -15.43 5.13 -31.95
N ILE A 78 -14.95 4.22 -31.09
CA ILE A 78 -15.17 2.77 -31.23
C ILE A 78 -16.22 2.22 -30.26
N GLY A 79 -16.73 3.04 -29.33
CA GLY A 79 -17.75 2.63 -28.35
C GLY A 79 -17.25 1.65 -27.29
N ILE A 80 -15.93 1.58 -27.06
CA ILE A 80 -15.34 0.66 -26.08
C ILE A 80 -15.18 1.35 -24.73
N GLU A 81 -15.56 0.64 -23.67
CA GLU A 81 -15.37 1.04 -22.29
C GLU A 81 -14.27 0.21 -21.62
N THR A 82 -13.39 0.89 -20.88
CA THR A 82 -12.33 0.28 -20.08
C THR A 82 -12.42 0.81 -18.66
N ARG A 83 -12.28 -0.07 -17.68
CA ARG A 83 -12.32 0.25 -16.26
C ARG A 83 -11.16 -0.41 -15.53
N GLY A 84 -10.66 0.23 -14.47
CA GLY A 84 -9.62 -0.37 -13.65
C GLY A 84 -9.09 0.56 -12.56
N CYS A 85 -7.92 0.21 -12.06
CA CYS A 85 -7.17 0.95 -11.04
C CYS A 85 -6.09 1.81 -11.69
N ALA A 86 -5.75 2.94 -11.07
CA ALA A 86 -4.65 3.78 -11.50
C ALA A 86 -4.00 4.50 -10.31
N LYS A 87 -2.69 4.72 -10.43
CA LYS A 87 -1.91 5.56 -9.51
C LYS A 87 -2.23 7.05 -9.67
N THR A 88 -2.42 7.47 -10.92
CA THR A 88 -2.78 8.84 -11.31
C THR A 88 -3.94 8.76 -12.27
N CYS A 89 -4.91 9.66 -12.15
CA CYS A 89 -6.06 9.69 -13.03
C CYS A 89 -6.35 11.13 -13.43
N THR A 90 -6.41 11.38 -14.74
CA THR A 90 -6.72 12.69 -15.30
C THR A 90 -8.07 12.59 -15.99
N GLU A 91 -9.03 13.37 -15.52
CA GLU A 91 -10.33 13.43 -16.18
C GLU A 91 -10.19 14.08 -17.56
N GLU A 92 -10.91 13.51 -18.52
CA GLU A 92 -10.90 13.96 -19.90
C GLU A 92 -12.33 13.91 -20.43
N ASN A 93 -12.71 14.90 -21.22
CA ASN A 93 -13.96 14.85 -21.98
C ASN A 93 -13.74 15.52 -23.33
N SER A 94 -13.05 14.81 -24.21
CA SER A 94 -12.76 15.24 -25.57
C SER A 94 -13.80 14.70 -26.56
N TRP A 95 -13.63 15.00 -27.85
CA TRP A 95 -14.49 14.44 -28.89
C TRP A 95 -14.23 12.94 -29.12
N THR A 96 -13.04 12.43 -28.80
CA THR A 96 -12.65 11.02 -28.98
C THR A 96 -12.84 10.17 -27.73
N ALA A 97 -12.71 10.75 -26.53
CA ALA A 97 -12.71 9.99 -25.28
C ALA A 97 -13.41 10.72 -24.13
N ARG A 98 -13.79 9.94 -23.12
CA ARG A 98 -14.22 10.42 -21.81
C ARG A 98 -13.54 9.60 -20.73
N VAL A 99 -12.94 10.26 -19.75
CA VAL A 99 -12.31 9.64 -18.59
C VAL A 99 -12.92 10.20 -17.32
N TYR A 100 -13.40 9.31 -16.47
CA TYR A 100 -13.90 9.62 -15.14
C TYR A 100 -13.02 8.94 -14.09
N CYS A 101 -12.75 9.66 -13.01
CA CYS A 101 -11.86 9.23 -11.94
C CYS A 101 -12.57 9.31 -10.59
N CYS A 102 -12.38 8.31 -9.72
CA CYS A 102 -12.94 8.32 -8.37
C CYS A 102 -12.05 7.53 -7.40
N THR A 103 -12.24 7.71 -6.09
CA THR A 103 -11.32 7.22 -5.04
C THR A 103 -12.02 6.38 -3.98
N THR A 104 -13.25 5.92 -4.25
CA THR A 104 -14.04 5.11 -3.33
C THR A 104 -14.21 3.69 -3.86
N ASN A 105 -14.51 2.74 -2.97
CA ASN A 105 -14.69 1.34 -3.36
C ASN A 105 -15.78 1.19 -4.43
N LEU A 106 -15.42 0.52 -5.53
CA LEU A 106 -16.30 0.16 -6.65
C LEU A 106 -17.04 1.35 -7.28
N CYS A 107 -16.45 2.54 -7.24
CA CYS A 107 -17.08 3.78 -7.69
C CYS A 107 -17.18 3.93 -9.21
N ASN A 108 -16.41 3.14 -9.97
CA ASN A 108 -16.35 3.20 -11.43
C ASN A 108 -17.40 2.29 -12.12
N THR A 109 -18.65 2.34 -11.65
CA THR A 109 -19.78 1.60 -12.23
C THR A 109 -20.28 2.13 -13.57
#